data_AF-A0A9D2P1F9-F1
#
_entry.id   AF-A0A9D2P1F9-F1
#
_cell.length_a   1.000
_cell.length_b   1.000
_cell.length_c   1.000
_cell.angle_alpha   90.00
_cell.angle_beta   90.00
_cell.angle_gamma   90.00
#
_symmetry.space_group_name_H-M   'P 1'
#
loop_
_entity.id
_entity.type
_entity.pdbx_description
1 polymer ?
#
loop_
_entity_poly.entity_id
_entity_poly.type
_entity_poly.pdbx_seq_one_letter_code
_entity_poly.pdbx_strand_id
1 'polypeptide(L)'
;MTKRQTQWLLRILLGGGAGALLVLALWGPLFIGGYSIPPACQRLMDALGLPGAVGVTLALAFSFGAAVGVATLPFEDEGIRVLRRSLLHFAVTACLFSGLLVLSLGMEPRWLPLWLLLLSAVYLVIWLGRWVGWYGEVRQLRRALGLDEGPSPLHWRETLPYLPVLLLVNAGLPLLLTLLDAPDVPVLRALVLPYLVLPLGGFFPALSLGKRQGLRPLYPLVSLLVFVPASLWVYQGQAVPLFWAVALAAPLLGNLAGWAWRRSGLAKQRRS
;
A
#
# COMPACT_ATOMS: atom_id res chain seq x y z
N MET A 1 12.26 34.85 11.07
CA MET A 1 11.68 33.57 10.62
C MET A 1 10.31 33.82 10.01
N THR A 2 9.95 33.14 8.93
CA THR A 2 8.59 33.19 8.37
C THR A 2 7.61 32.38 9.21
N LYS A 3 6.29 32.63 9.08
CA LYS A 3 5.25 31.83 9.75
C LYS A 3 5.41 30.33 9.47
N ARG A 4 5.73 30.00 8.20
CA ARG A 4 6.00 28.63 7.75
C ARG A 4 7.22 28.03 8.47
N GLN A 5 8.36 28.72 8.50
CA GLN A 5 9.55 28.25 9.22
C GLN A 5 9.27 28.00 10.71
N THR A 6 8.44 28.86 11.32
CA THR A 6 8.05 28.73 12.73
C THR A 6 7.21 27.46 12.95
N GLN A 7 6.24 27.19 12.09
CA GLN A 7 5.44 25.96 12.17
C GLN A 7 6.30 24.70 11.98
N TRP A 8 7.23 24.72 11.03
CA TRP A 8 8.17 23.61 10.83
C TRP A 8 8.99 23.34 12.08
N LEU A 9 9.60 24.38 12.64
CA LEU A 9 10.42 24.28 13.84
C LEU A 9 9.60 23.78 15.03
N LEU A 10 8.38 24.28 15.23
CA LEU A 10 7.48 23.79 16.28
C LEU A 10 7.16 22.30 16.14
N ARG A 11 6.84 21.82 14.94
CA ARG A 11 6.53 20.40 14.72
C ARG A 11 7.76 19.51 14.94
N ILE A 12 8.93 19.95 14.50
CA ILE A 12 10.21 19.27 14.73
C ILE A 12 10.49 19.18 16.22
N LEU A 13 10.40 20.29 16.95
CA LEU A 13 10.70 20.34 18.38
C LEU A 13 9.69 19.56 19.22
N LEU A 14 8.39 19.65 18.93
CA LEU A 14 7.37 18.89 19.65
C LEU A 14 7.51 17.39 19.39
N GLY A 15 7.70 16.99 18.14
CA GLY A 15 7.89 15.59 17.77
C GLY A 15 9.18 15.03 18.36
N GLY A 16 10.30 15.74 18.16
CA GLY A 16 11.59 15.31 18.68
C GLY A 16 11.63 15.32 20.21
N GLY A 17 11.04 16.33 20.84
CA GLY A 17 10.87 16.40 22.29
C GLY A 17 10.05 15.22 22.83
N ALA A 18 8.95 14.83 22.18
CA ALA A 18 8.20 13.63 22.55
C ALA A 18 9.04 12.35 22.42
N GLY A 19 9.85 12.23 21.37
CA GLY A 19 10.78 11.12 21.21
C GLY A 19 11.84 11.05 22.32
N ALA A 20 12.44 12.20 22.68
CA ALA A 20 13.40 12.29 23.78
C ALA A 20 12.75 11.99 25.14
N LEU A 21 11.55 12.53 25.39
CA LEU A 21 10.77 12.24 26.61
C LEU A 21 10.46 10.74 26.74
N LEU A 22 10.19 10.04 25.64
CA LEU A 22 9.98 8.60 25.66
C LEU A 22 11.24 7.85 26.10
N VAL A 23 12.43 8.26 25.64
CA VAL A 23 13.70 7.67 26.09
C VAL A 23 13.92 7.92 27.58
N LEU A 24 13.62 9.13 28.07
CA LEU A 24 13.73 9.47 29.49
C LEU A 24 12.73 8.67 30.34
N ALA A 25 11.50 8.48 29.86
CA ALA A 25 10.49 7.65 30.52
C ALA A 25 10.92 6.17 30.58
N LEU A 26 11.64 5.70 29.57
CA LEU A 26 12.17 4.33 29.47
C LEU A 26 13.62 4.21 29.97
N TRP A 27 14.13 5.20 30.71
CA TRP A 27 15.52 5.25 31.14
C TRP A 27 15.97 4.01 31.90
N GLY A 28 15.16 3.55 32.86
CA GLY A 28 15.43 2.37 33.66
C GLY A 28 15.63 1.11 32.81
N PRO A 29 14.62 0.72 32.01
CA PRO A 29 14.70 -0.41 31.08
C PRO A 29 15.82 -0.31 30.04
N LEU A 30 16.14 0.90 29.55
CA LEU A 30 17.15 1.08 28.50
C LEU A 30 18.59 1.06 29.02
N PHE A 31 18.84 1.56 30.25
CA PHE A 31 20.21 1.86 30.68
C PHE A 31 20.58 1.44 32.12
N ILE A 32 19.63 1.25 33.04
CA ILE A 32 19.97 1.08 34.49
C ILE A 32 19.99 -0.38 34.96
N GLY A 33 19.23 -1.34 34.41
CA GLY A 33 19.45 -2.70 34.92
C GLY A 33 18.57 -3.86 34.46
N GLY A 34 19.22 -5.04 34.45
CA GLY A 34 18.65 -6.39 34.48
C GLY A 34 18.62 -7.12 33.13
N TYR A 35 17.97 -8.29 33.10
CA TYR A 35 17.62 -9.04 31.87
C TYR A 35 16.82 -8.21 30.84
N SER A 36 16.31 -7.05 31.26
CA SER A 36 15.51 -6.11 30.47
C SER A 36 16.31 -5.11 29.65
N ILE A 37 17.63 -4.99 29.84
CA ILE A 37 18.45 -4.08 29.00
C ILE A 37 18.49 -4.63 27.58
N PRO A 38 18.12 -3.83 26.56
CA PRO A 38 18.27 -4.25 25.18
C PRO A 38 19.73 -4.59 24.86
N PRO A 39 20.02 -5.74 24.22
CA PRO A 39 21.40 -6.14 23.90
C PRO A 39 22.18 -5.13 23.07
N ALA A 40 21.52 -4.24 22.33
CA ALA A 40 22.20 -3.18 21.61
C ALA A 40 22.53 -1.96 22.47
N CYS A 41 21.67 -1.56 23.43
CA CYS A 41 22.04 -0.57 24.44
C CYS A 41 23.27 -1.01 25.21
N GLN A 42 23.36 -2.29 25.62
CA GLN A 42 24.56 -2.82 26.27
C GLN A 42 25.79 -2.71 25.38
N ARG A 43 25.71 -3.17 24.12
CA ARG A 43 26.83 -3.05 23.16
C ARG A 43 27.26 -1.60 22.91
N LEU A 44 26.31 -0.66 22.85
CA LEU A 44 26.62 0.77 22.72
C LEU A 44 27.32 1.29 23.98
N MET A 45 26.90 0.87 25.17
CA MET A 45 27.55 1.24 26.43
C MET A 45 28.96 0.67 26.51
N ASP A 46 29.17 -0.58 26.07
CA ASP A 46 30.50 -1.20 26.03
C ASP A 46 31.43 -0.48 25.04
N ALA A 47 30.89 0.00 23.91
CA ALA A 47 31.68 0.67 22.86
C ALA A 47 31.94 2.17 23.12
N LEU A 48 30.97 2.89 23.68
CA LEU A 48 30.96 4.36 23.77
C LEU A 48 30.81 4.90 25.19
N GLY A 49 30.67 4.01 26.18
CA GLY A 49 30.27 4.37 27.54
C GLY A 49 28.78 4.73 27.65
N LEU A 50 28.29 4.79 28.89
CA LEU A 50 26.91 5.19 29.18
C LEU A 50 26.51 6.54 28.54
N PRO A 51 27.32 7.61 28.62
CA PRO A 51 26.96 8.89 27.99
C PRO A 51 26.83 8.78 26.47
N GLY A 52 27.68 7.99 25.82
CA GLY A 52 27.64 7.78 24.37
C GLY A 52 26.40 7.00 23.93
N ALA A 53 26.07 5.90 24.64
CA ALA A 53 24.87 5.10 24.35
C ALA A 53 23.58 5.90 24.53
N VAL A 54 23.50 6.69 25.60
CA VAL A 54 22.40 7.63 25.86
C VAL A 54 22.31 8.67 24.75
N GLY A 55 23.45 9.28 24.37
CA GLY A 55 23.51 10.29 23.31
C GLY A 55 23.00 9.77 21.97
N VAL A 56 23.44 8.57 21.55
CA VAL A 56 22.98 7.93 20.30
C VAL A 56 21.48 7.65 20.34
N THR A 57 20.99 7.06 21.44
CA THR A 57 19.57 6.70 21.58
C THR A 57 18.67 7.93 21.61
N LEU A 58 19.07 8.99 22.32
CA LEU A 58 18.36 10.27 22.33
C LEU A 58 18.38 10.93 20.96
N ALA A 59 19.52 10.93 20.25
CA ALA A 59 19.62 11.52 18.92
C ALA A 59 18.71 10.80 17.92
N LEU A 60 18.69 9.46 17.93
CA LEU A 60 17.81 8.66 17.09
C LEU A 60 16.33 8.88 17.44
N ALA A 61 15.98 8.88 18.73
CA ALA A 61 14.60 9.04 19.18
C ALA A 61 14.08 10.45 18.89
N PHE A 62 14.89 11.48 19.13
CA PHE A 62 14.59 12.85 18.76
C PHE A 62 14.42 12.99 17.25
N SER A 63 15.34 12.44 16.46
CA SER A 63 15.26 12.53 14.99
C SER A 63 14.03 11.82 14.44
N PHE A 64 13.70 10.63 14.96
CA PHE A 64 12.51 9.89 14.59
C PHE A 64 11.23 10.64 14.99
N GLY A 65 11.17 11.14 16.23
CA GLY A 65 10.07 11.96 16.71
C GLY A 65 9.90 13.24 15.88
N ALA A 66 10.99 13.90 15.51
CA ALA A 66 10.98 15.06 14.63
C ALA A 66 10.44 14.71 13.23
N ALA A 67 10.84 13.57 12.66
CA ALA A 67 10.28 13.08 11.40
C ALA A 67 8.76 12.87 11.50
N VAL A 68 8.28 12.22 12.57
CA VAL A 68 6.84 12.06 12.84
C VAL A 68 6.14 13.42 12.98
N GLY A 69 6.75 14.37 13.68
CA GLY A 69 6.24 15.74 13.82
C GLY A 69 6.10 16.44 12.46
N VAL A 70 7.13 16.38 11.61
CA VAL A 70 7.11 16.93 10.24
C VAL A 70 6.00 16.30 9.41
N ALA A 71 5.69 15.02 9.61
CA ALA A 71 4.62 14.35 8.87
C ALA A 71 3.27 15.03 9.04
N THR A 72 3.02 15.73 10.16
CA THR A 72 1.75 16.45 10.43
C THR A 72 1.56 17.73 9.61
N LEU A 73 2.59 18.20 8.90
CA LEU A 73 2.48 19.39 8.06
C LEU A 73 1.72 19.07 6.77
N PRO A 74 0.91 20.03 6.26
CA PRO A 74 0.34 19.92 4.93
C PRO A 74 1.46 19.98 3.89
N PHE A 75 1.51 19.00 2.99
CA PHE A 75 2.40 19.05 1.83
C PHE A 75 1.75 19.95 0.77
N GLU A 76 2.02 21.25 0.84
CA GLU A 76 1.54 22.28 -0.09
C GLU A 76 2.28 22.25 -1.44
N ASP A 77 2.16 21.14 -2.18
CA ASP A 77 2.74 21.07 -3.52
C ASP A 77 1.86 20.29 -4.49
N GLU A 78 2.14 20.44 -5.77
CA GLU A 78 1.39 19.81 -6.86
C GLU A 78 1.88 18.37 -7.14
N GLY A 79 0.91 17.46 -7.31
CA GLY A 79 1.05 16.17 -8.00
C GLY A 79 2.28 15.32 -7.59
N ILE A 80 3.18 15.08 -8.54
CA ILE A 80 4.34 14.18 -8.38
C ILE A 80 5.31 14.63 -7.29
N ARG A 81 5.33 15.93 -6.96
CA ARG A 81 6.22 16.49 -5.96
C ARG A 81 5.81 16.03 -4.56
N VAL A 82 4.50 15.94 -4.29
CA VAL A 82 3.94 15.37 -3.06
C VAL A 82 4.32 13.90 -2.93
N LEU A 83 4.22 13.13 -4.01
CA LEU A 83 4.61 11.72 -3.99
C LEU A 83 6.10 11.56 -3.65
N ARG A 84 7.00 12.28 -4.34
CA ARG A 84 8.45 12.21 -4.08
C ARG A 84 8.80 12.60 -2.66
N ARG A 85 8.20 13.67 -2.12
CA ARG A 85 8.43 14.10 -0.73
C ARG A 85 7.87 13.10 0.29
N SER A 86 6.71 12.51 0.02
CA SER A 86 6.13 11.47 0.87
C SER A 86 7.02 10.23 0.90
N LEU A 87 7.57 9.82 -0.25
CA LEU A 87 8.51 8.71 -0.35
C LEU A 87 9.84 9.01 0.34
N LEU A 88 10.39 10.21 0.16
CA LEU A 88 11.61 10.63 0.85
C LEU A 88 11.41 10.65 2.37
N HIS A 89 10.30 11.23 2.84
CA HIS A 89 9.96 11.26 4.26
C HIS A 89 9.78 9.85 4.81
N PHE A 90 9.07 8.98 4.09
CA PHE A 90 8.96 7.57 4.45
C PHE A 90 10.32 6.87 4.55
N ALA A 91 11.20 7.07 3.56
CA ALA A 91 12.54 6.47 3.57
C ALA A 91 13.38 6.95 4.76
N VAL A 92 13.38 8.26 5.06
CA VAL A 92 14.06 8.82 6.23
C VAL A 92 13.47 8.26 7.53
N THR A 93 12.15 8.22 7.65
CA THR A 93 11.44 7.68 8.81
C THR A 93 11.76 6.19 9.01
N ALA A 94 11.78 5.41 7.93
CA ALA A 94 12.12 4.00 7.95
C ALA A 94 13.58 3.76 8.38
N CYS A 95 14.54 4.57 7.89
CA CYS A 95 15.93 4.50 8.33
C CYS A 95 16.07 4.81 9.83
N LEU A 96 15.44 5.88 10.30
CA LEU A 96 15.47 6.28 11.72
C LEU A 96 14.80 5.24 12.62
N PHE A 97 13.67 4.69 12.20
CA PHE A 97 12.96 3.63 12.90
C PHE A 97 13.79 2.34 12.96
N SER A 98 14.43 1.96 11.85
CA SER A 98 15.34 0.81 11.79
C SER A 98 16.53 1.00 12.73
N GLY A 99 17.11 2.20 12.74
CA GLY A 99 18.19 2.57 13.64
C GLY A 99 17.79 2.42 15.11
N LEU A 100 16.61 2.92 15.49
CA LEU A 100 16.08 2.75 16.86
C LEU A 100 15.90 1.28 17.22
N LEU A 101 15.27 0.49 16.35
CA LEU A 101 15.00 -0.92 16.64
C LEU A 101 16.31 -1.72 16.77
N VAL A 102 17.28 -1.52 15.87
CA VAL A 102 18.49 -2.34 15.82
C VAL A 102 19.58 -1.83 16.75
N LEU A 103 19.86 -0.52 16.77
CA LEU A 103 20.97 0.07 17.51
C LEU A 103 20.63 0.39 18.96
N SER A 104 19.38 0.74 19.26
CA SER A 104 18.96 1.00 20.64
C SER A 104 18.25 -0.22 21.24
N LEU A 105 17.24 -0.77 20.55
CA LEU A 105 16.41 -1.84 21.11
C LEU A 105 16.94 -3.26 20.86
N GLY A 106 18.05 -3.41 20.13
CA GLY A 106 18.70 -4.71 19.91
C GLY A 106 17.86 -5.72 19.14
N MET A 107 16.87 -5.25 18.40
CA MET A 107 16.06 -6.10 17.53
C MET A 107 16.95 -6.78 16.50
N GLU A 108 16.78 -8.09 16.36
CA GLU A 108 17.50 -8.85 15.36
C GLU A 108 17.08 -8.40 13.95
N PRO A 109 18.03 -8.15 13.02
CA PRO A 109 17.73 -7.64 11.69
C PRO A 109 16.74 -8.48 10.88
N ARG A 110 16.62 -9.79 11.16
CA ARG A 110 15.66 -10.68 10.49
C ARG A 110 14.19 -10.28 10.70
N TRP A 111 13.87 -9.59 11.81
CA TRP A 111 12.52 -9.11 12.11
C TRP A 111 12.24 -7.71 11.55
N LEU A 112 13.27 -7.01 11.06
CA LEU A 112 13.13 -5.66 10.53
C LEU A 112 12.10 -5.55 9.38
N PRO A 113 12.01 -6.51 8.42
CA PRO A 113 11.00 -6.44 7.37
C PRO A 113 9.56 -6.39 7.89
N LEU A 114 9.26 -7.12 8.97
CA LEU A 114 7.91 -7.12 9.58
C LEU A 114 7.59 -5.74 10.16
N TRP A 115 8.50 -5.14 10.91
CA TRP A 115 8.30 -3.82 11.50
C TRP A 115 8.23 -2.71 10.45
N LEU A 116 9.04 -2.81 9.39
CA LEU A 116 8.95 -1.90 8.24
C LEU A 116 7.64 -2.07 7.48
N LEU A 117 7.10 -3.29 7.37
CA LEU A 117 5.78 -3.53 6.80
C LEU A 117 4.68 -2.88 7.64
N LEU A 118 4.74 -3.00 8.97
CA LEU A 118 3.81 -2.32 9.88
C LEU A 118 3.91 -0.80 9.77
N LEU A 119 5.12 -0.24 9.75
CA LEU A 119 5.34 1.19 9.50
C LEU A 119 4.75 1.61 8.15
N SER A 120 4.98 0.83 7.10
CA SER A 120 4.43 1.07 5.76
C SER A 120 2.90 1.08 5.78
N ALA A 121 2.27 0.16 6.51
CA ALA A 121 0.82 0.09 6.65
C ALA A 121 0.26 1.35 7.34
N VAL A 122 0.87 1.79 8.44
CA VAL A 122 0.49 3.04 9.12
C VAL A 122 0.63 4.23 8.17
N TYR A 123 1.74 4.31 7.44
CA TYR A 123 2.01 5.38 6.49
C TYR A 123 0.98 5.38 5.34
N LEU A 124 0.62 4.20 4.84
CA LEU A 124 -0.40 4.03 3.80
C LEU A 124 -1.77 4.47 4.30
N VAL A 125 -2.17 4.13 5.51
CA VAL A 125 -3.45 4.56 6.11
C VAL A 125 -3.53 6.08 6.20
N ILE A 126 -2.48 6.73 6.73
CA ILE A 126 -2.42 8.20 6.83
C ILE A 126 -2.50 8.84 5.44
N TRP A 127 -1.75 8.31 4.48
CA TRP A 127 -1.72 8.81 3.12
C TRP A 127 -3.08 8.66 2.42
N LEU A 128 -3.74 7.51 2.57
CA LEU A 128 -5.09 7.25 2.05
C LEU A 128 -6.12 8.22 2.66
N GLY A 129 -6.06 8.47 3.97
CA GLY A 129 -6.93 9.45 4.62
C GLY A 129 -6.79 10.85 4.01
N ARG A 130 -5.56 11.31 3.77
CA ARG A 130 -5.30 12.58 3.08
C ARG A 130 -5.81 12.58 1.65
N TRP A 131 -5.54 11.52 0.92
CA TRP A 131 -5.99 11.36 -0.46
C TRP A 131 -7.51 11.44 -0.58
N VAL A 132 -8.26 10.81 0.33
CA VAL A 132 -9.74 10.90 0.37
C VAL A 132 -10.18 12.35 0.60
N GLY A 133 -9.55 13.08 1.53
CA GLY A 133 -9.81 14.50 1.78
C GLY A 133 -9.61 15.36 0.53
N TRP A 134 -8.43 15.27 -0.09
CA TRP A 134 -8.11 16.00 -1.32
C TRP A 134 -9.07 15.67 -2.47
N TYR A 135 -9.49 14.41 -2.59
CA TYR A 135 -10.47 14.01 -3.58
C TYR A 135 -11.83 14.68 -3.35
N GLY A 136 -12.26 14.77 -2.09
CA GLY A 136 -13.46 15.49 -1.69
C GLY A 136 -13.40 16.98 -2.05
N GLU A 137 -12.29 17.64 -1.72
CA GLU A 137 -12.04 19.06 -2.05
C GLU A 137 -12.10 19.31 -3.55
N VAL A 138 -11.43 18.49 -4.37
CA VAL A 138 -11.45 18.62 -5.84
C VAL A 138 -12.88 18.49 -6.38
N ARG A 139 -13.67 17.55 -5.85
CA ARG A 139 -15.06 17.36 -6.26
C ARG A 139 -15.94 18.55 -5.85
N GLN A 140 -15.73 19.11 -4.66
CA GLN A 140 -16.43 20.32 -4.22
C GLN A 140 -16.09 21.52 -5.12
N LEU A 141 -14.82 21.71 -5.45
CA LEU A 141 -14.37 22.77 -6.37
C LEU A 141 -14.98 22.61 -7.76
N ARG A 142 -14.99 21.39 -8.32
CA ARG A 142 -15.60 21.12 -9.63
C ARG A 142 -17.10 21.46 -9.63
N ARG A 143 -17.83 21.05 -8.58
CA ARG A 143 -19.25 21.40 -8.42
C ARG A 143 -19.48 22.91 -8.30
N ALA A 144 -18.67 23.60 -7.50
CA ALA A 144 -18.76 25.05 -7.35
C ALA A 144 -18.50 25.80 -8.67
N LEU A 145 -17.67 25.22 -9.54
CA LEU A 145 -17.38 25.74 -10.89
C LEU A 145 -18.38 25.25 -11.95
N GLY A 146 -19.43 24.50 -11.58
CA GLY A 146 -20.40 23.93 -12.54
C GLY A 146 -19.82 22.86 -13.47
N LEU A 147 -18.67 22.28 -13.13
CA LEU A 147 -18.02 21.22 -13.90
C LEU A 147 -18.58 19.85 -13.48
N ASP A 148 -18.55 18.88 -14.40
CA ASP A 148 -18.81 17.46 -14.08
C ASP A 148 -17.98 17.03 -12.87
N GLU A 149 -18.52 16.16 -12.00
CA GLU A 149 -17.86 15.75 -10.75
C GLU A 149 -16.49 15.06 -10.93
N GLY A 150 -16.15 14.69 -12.17
CA GLY A 150 -14.94 13.97 -12.51
C GLY A 150 -15.10 12.45 -12.34
N PRO A 151 -14.00 11.69 -12.44
CA PRO A 151 -14.02 10.25 -12.18
C PRO A 151 -14.48 9.94 -10.75
N SER A 152 -14.69 8.67 -10.41
CA SER A 152 -14.86 8.26 -9.00
C SER A 152 -13.53 7.86 -8.33
N PRO A 153 -13.42 7.89 -6.98
CA PRO A 153 -12.21 7.46 -6.26
C PRO A 153 -11.83 6.03 -6.69
N LEU A 154 -10.56 5.78 -7.02
CA LEU A 154 -10.11 4.48 -7.56
C LEU A 154 -10.87 3.98 -8.81
N HIS A 155 -11.74 4.82 -9.39
CA HIS A 155 -12.62 4.48 -10.50
C HIS A 155 -13.53 3.26 -10.21
N TRP A 156 -14.09 3.21 -9.00
CA TRP A 156 -14.97 2.11 -8.61
C TRP A 156 -16.30 2.14 -9.38
N ARG A 157 -16.92 3.33 -9.57
CA ARG A 157 -18.19 3.49 -10.32
C ARG A 157 -18.05 3.05 -11.77
N GLU A 158 -16.90 3.36 -12.35
CA GLU A 158 -16.42 2.97 -13.66
C GLU A 158 -16.26 1.46 -13.83
N THR A 159 -15.87 0.78 -12.75
CA THR A 159 -15.66 -0.66 -12.68
C THR A 159 -16.97 -1.43 -12.43
N LEU A 160 -17.97 -0.81 -11.76
CA LEU A 160 -19.26 -1.42 -11.41
C LEU A 160 -19.93 -2.19 -12.56
N PRO A 161 -20.03 -1.68 -13.80
CA PRO A 161 -20.74 -2.37 -14.87
C PRO A 161 -20.10 -3.71 -15.27
N TYR A 162 -18.83 -3.91 -14.93
CA TYR A 162 -18.08 -5.13 -15.21
C TYR A 162 -18.11 -6.12 -14.04
N LEU A 163 -18.64 -5.74 -12.87
CA LEU A 163 -18.72 -6.61 -11.70
C LEU A 163 -19.56 -7.86 -11.94
N PRO A 164 -20.73 -7.83 -12.62
CA PRO A 164 -21.51 -9.05 -12.84
C PRO A 164 -20.73 -10.11 -13.63
N VAL A 165 -20.02 -9.71 -14.70
CA VAL A 165 -19.18 -10.61 -15.48
C VAL A 165 -17.99 -11.11 -14.66
N LEU A 166 -17.37 -10.22 -13.86
CA LEU A 166 -16.27 -10.60 -12.98
C LEU A 166 -16.72 -11.65 -11.94
N LEU A 167 -17.86 -11.45 -11.29
CA LEU A 167 -18.44 -12.37 -10.31
C LEU A 167 -18.83 -13.70 -10.96
N LEU A 168 -19.43 -13.65 -12.15
CA LEU A 168 -19.74 -14.85 -12.91
C LEU A 168 -18.48 -15.66 -13.23
N VAL A 169 -17.43 -15.02 -13.77
CA VAL A 169 -16.20 -15.72 -14.17
C VAL A 169 -15.39 -16.23 -12.97
N ASN A 170 -15.28 -15.44 -11.90
CA ASN A 170 -14.39 -15.73 -10.78
C ASN A 170 -15.06 -16.45 -9.60
N ALA A 171 -16.39 -16.51 -9.53
CA ALA A 171 -17.11 -17.21 -8.47
C ALA A 171 -18.23 -18.11 -9.00
N GLY A 172 -19.11 -17.58 -9.86
CA GLY A 172 -20.26 -18.33 -10.37
C GLY A 172 -19.88 -19.57 -11.19
N LEU A 173 -19.01 -19.41 -12.19
CA LEU A 173 -18.53 -20.51 -13.03
C LEU A 173 -17.72 -21.54 -12.23
N PRO A 174 -16.74 -21.18 -11.37
CA PRO A 174 -16.07 -22.17 -10.52
C PRO A 174 -17.03 -23.06 -9.73
N LEU A 175 -18.07 -22.46 -9.13
CA LEU A 175 -19.09 -23.20 -8.39
C LEU A 175 -19.94 -24.08 -9.31
N LEU A 176 -20.38 -23.55 -10.46
CA LEU A 176 -21.16 -24.32 -11.43
C LEU A 176 -20.36 -25.51 -11.98
N LEU A 177 -19.09 -25.31 -12.33
CA LEU A 177 -18.22 -26.38 -12.84
C LEU A 177 -18.01 -27.47 -11.79
N THR A 178 -18.02 -27.12 -10.50
CA THR A 178 -17.95 -28.11 -9.41
C THR A 178 -19.15 -29.05 -9.41
N LEU A 179 -20.34 -28.57 -9.80
CA LEU A 179 -21.55 -29.39 -9.89
C LEU A 179 -21.57 -30.29 -11.15
N LEU A 180 -20.79 -29.93 -12.16
CA LEU A 180 -20.74 -30.60 -13.46
C LEU A 180 -19.55 -31.54 -13.60
N ASP A 181 -18.53 -31.39 -12.76
CA ASP A 181 -17.35 -32.25 -12.77
C ASP A 181 -17.72 -33.69 -12.37
N ALA A 182 -17.11 -34.65 -13.07
CA ALA A 182 -17.21 -36.05 -12.70
C ALA A 182 -16.57 -36.27 -11.32
N PRO A 183 -17.11 -37.18 -10.48
CA PRO A 183 -16.58 -37.44 -9.14
C PRO A 183 -15.10 -37.85 -9.15
N ASP A 184 -14.69 -38.57 -10.20
CA ASP A 184 -13.40 -39.25 -10.27
C ASP A 184 -12.31 -38.37 -10.90
N VAL A 185 -12.67 -37.56 -11.90
CA VAL A 185 -11.72 -36.72 -12.64
C VAL A 185 -12.30 -35.32 -12.86
N PRO A 186 -11.78 -34.31 -12.15
CA PRO A 186 -12.32 -32.96 -12.19
C PRO A 186 -11.78 -32.13 -13.36
N VAL A 187 -12.04 -32.56 -14.60
CA VAL A 187 -11.51 -31.93 -15.82
C VAL A 187 -11.90 -30.46 -15.94
N LEU A 188 -13.12 -30.09 -15.55
CA LEU A 188 -13.63 -28.73 -15.72
C LEU A 188 -12.92 -27.76 -14.78
N ARG A 189 -12.85 -28.06 -13.48
CA ARG A 189 -12.13 -27.19 -12.53
C ARG A 189 -10.61 -27.30 -12.69
N ALA A 190 -10.04 -28.47 -12.97
CA ALA A 190 -8.58 -28.63 -13.03
C ALA A 190 -7.95 -28.14 -14.34
N LEU A 191 -8.69 -28.18 -15.45
CA LEU A 191 -8.16 -27.83 -16.78
C LEU A 191 -8.91 -26.64 -17.40
N VAL A 192 -10.23 -26.74 -17.56
CA VAL A 192 -11.01 -25.74 -18.31
C VAL A 192 -11.03 -24.38 -17.59
N LEU A 193 -11.25 -24.39 -16.28
CA LEU A 193 -11.32 -23.17 -15.48
C LEU A 193 -10.01 -22.35 -15.53
N PRO A 194 -8.83 -22.91 -15.16
CA PRO A 194 -7.59 -22.14 -15.08
C PRO A 194 -6.95 -21.82 -16.44
N TYR A 195 -7.12 -22.67 -17.45
CA TYR A 195 -6.44 -22.51 -18.74
C TYR A 195 -7.31 -21.89 -19.83
N LEU A 196 -8.63 -21.84 -19.66
CA LEU A 196 -9.54 -21.25 -20.65
C LEU A 196 -10.44 -20.17 -20.05
N VAL A 197 -11.19 -20.48 -18.99
CA VAL A 197 -12.20 -19.56 -18.43
C VAL A 197 -11.55 -18.35 -17.77
N LEU A 198 -10.59 -18.54 -16.87
CA LEU A 198 -9.92 -17.42 -16.20
C LEU A 198 -9.09 -16.55 -17.17
N PRO A 199 -8.29 -17.10 -18.10
CA PRO A 199 -7.56 -16.29 -19.06
C PRO A 199 -8.48 -15.47 -19.96
N LEU A 200 -9.47 -16.09 -20.60
CA LEU A 200 -10.31 -15.38 -21.57
C LEU A 200 -11.37 -14.51 -20.87
N GLY A 201 -12.03 -15.07 -19.86
CA GLY A 201 -13.06 -14.40 -19.08
C GLY A 201 -12.52 -13.25 -18.23
N GLY A 202 -11.25 -13.29 -17.81
CA GLY A 202 -10.57 -12.15 -17.20
C GLY A 202 -10.10 -11.11 -18.22
N PHE A 203 -9.48 -11.55 -19.32
CA PHE A 203 -8.83 -10.67 -20.30
C PHE A 203 -9.82 -9.80 -21.08
N PHE A 204 -10.87 -10.36 -21.68
CA PHE A 204 -11.74 -9.61 -22.61
C PHE A 204 -12.59 -8.52 -21.94
N PRO A 205 -13.23 -8.75 -20.79
CA PRO A 205 -13.94 -7.69 -20.08
C PRO A 205 -12.97 -6.58 -19.65
N ALA A 206 -11.78 -6.93 -19.17
CA ALA A 206 -10.74 -5.97 -18.79
C ALA A 206 -10.21 -5.17 -19.99
N LEU A 207 -10.06 -5.80 -21.15
CA LEU A 207 -9.72 -5.16 -22.42
C LEU A 207 -10.77 -4.13 -22.84
N SER A 208 -12.05 -4.51 -22.79
CA SER A 208 -13.16 -3.59 -23.07
C SER A 208 -13.16 -2.40 -22.10
N LEU A 209 -12.99 -2.66 -20.80
CA LEU A 209 -12.87 -1.62 -19.78
C LEU A 209 -11.68 -0.69 -20.06
N GLY A 210 -10.53 -1.26 -20.42
CA GLY A 210 -9.32 -0.53 -20.80
C GLY A 210 -9.52 0.41 -21.99
N LYS A 211 -10.20 -0.08 -23.03
CA LYS A 211 -10.51 0.69 -24.25
C LYS A 211 -11.44 1.86 -23.97
N ARG A 212 -12.47 1.64 -23.14
CA ARG A 212 -13.51 2.65 -22.88
C ARG A 212 -13.09 3.67 -21.84
N GLN A 213 -12.44 3.21 -20.77
CA GLN A 213 -12.25 4.02 -19.56
C GLN A 213 -10.78 4.17 -19.15
N GLY A 214 -9.84 3.56 -19.88
CA GLY A 214 -8.41 3.65 -19.60
C GLY A 214 -7.93 2.65 -18.54
N LEU A 215 -6.81 2.95 -17.90
CA LEU A 215 -6.20 2.05 -16.92
C LEU A 215 -7.05 2.02 -15.63
N ARG A 216 -7.47 0.82 -15.23
CA ARG A 216 -8.38 0.51 -14.12
C ARG A 216 -7.82 -0.66 -13.30
N PRO A 217 -6.79 -0.41 -12.46
CA PRO A 217 -6.12 -1.46 -11.68
C PRO A 217 -7.03 -2.10 -10.62
N LEU A 218 -8.13 -1.45 -10.26
CA LEU A 218 -9.13 -2.02 -9.35
C LEU A 218 -9.76 -3.30 -9.90
N TYR A 219 -10.00 -3.39 -11.22
CA TYR A 219 -10.65 -4.56 -11.81
C TYR A 219 -9.83 -5.86 -11.65
N PRO A 220 -8.52 -5.91 -11.98
CA PRO A 220 -7.67 -7.06 -11.69
C PRO A 220 -7.60 -7.43 -10.20
N LEU A 221 -7.57 -6.43 -9.31
CA LEU A 221 -7.53 -6.67 -7.87
C LEU A 221 -8.82 -7.31 -7.37
N VAL A 222 -9.98 -6.79 -7.78
CA VAL A 222 -11.28 -7.38 -7.42
C VAL A 222 -11.42 -8.79 -8.02
N SER A 223 -10.89 -9.01 -9.23
CA SER A 223 -10.88 -10.34 -9.86
C SER A 223 -10.18 -11.37 -8.97
N LEU A 224 -8.97 -11.06 -8.51
CA LEU A 224 -8.24 -11.91 -7.57
C LEU A 224 -8.96 -12.06 -6.23
N LEU A 225 -9.45 -10.96 -5.65
CA LEU A 225 -10.12 -10.97 -4.33
C LEU A 225 -11.40 -11.81 -4.34
N VAL A 226 -12.12 -11.86 -5.45
CA VAL A 226 -13.31 -12.71 -5.63
C VAL A 226 -12.89 -14.16 -5.87
N PHE A 227 -11.85 -14.38 -6.70
CA PHE A 227 -11.42 -15.71 -7.07
C PHE A 227 -10.79 -16.50 -5.92
N VAL A 228 -9.98 -15.85 -5.05
CA VAL A 228 -9.32 -16.53 -3.93
C VAL A 228 -10.31 -17.30 -3.05
N PRO A 229 -11.34 -16.69 -2.43
CA PRO A 229 -12.29 -17.42 -1.59
C PRO A 229 -13.09 -18.45 -2.39
N ALA A 230 -13.50 -18.15 -3.62
CA ALA A 230 -14.20 -19.10 -4.47
C ALA A 230 -13.35 -20.34 -4.80
N SER A 231 -12.06 -20.14 -5.10
CA SER A 231 -11.12 -21.21 -5.38
C SER A 231 -10.85 -22.06 -4.15
N LEU A 232 -10.67 -21.45 -2.96
CA LEU A 232 -10.51 -22.20 -1.72
C LEU A 232 -11.74 -23.06 -1.42
N TRP A 233 -12.94 -22.58 -1.73
CA TRP A 233 -14.14 -23.38 -1.62
C TRP A 233 -14.15 -24.56 -2.62
N VAL A 234 -13.92 -24.28 -3.90
CA VAL A 234 -13.97 -25.27 -5.00
C VAL A 234 -12.90 -26.36 -4.86
N TYR A 235 -11.73 -26.00 -4.33
CA TYR A 235 -10.58 -26.90 -4.15
C TYR A 235 -10.40 -27.37 -2.69
N GLN A 236 -11.46 -27.34 -1.87
CA GLN A 236 -11.46 -27.92 -0.52
C GLN A 236 -10.32 -27.40 0.38
N GLY A 237 -10.10 -26.08 0.34
CA GLY A 237 -9.07 -25.38 1.10
C GLY A 237 -7.67 -25.44 0.49
N GLN A 238 -7.45 -26.15 -0.62
CA GLN A 238 -6.16 -26.20 -1.28
C GLN A 238 -5.85 -24.86 -1.97
N ALA A 239 -4.72 -24.26 -1.60
CA ALA A 239 -4.20 -23.08 -2.28
C ALA A 239 -3.55 -23.50 -3.60
N VAL A 240 -4.00 -22.90 -4.71
CA VAL A 240 -3.41 -23.12 -6.03
C VAL A 240 -2.87 -21.78 -6.56
N PRO A 241 -1.64 -21.38 -6.18
CA PRO A 241 -1.09 -20.06 -6.49
C PRO A 241 -1.06 -19.75 -7.98
N LEU A 242 -0.88 -20.76 -8.83
CA LEU A 242 -0.92 -20.60 -10.29
C LEU A 242 -2.27 -20.03 -10.75
N PHE A 243 -3.38 -20.51 -10.20
CA PHE A 243 -4.71 -20.08 -10.61
C PHE A 243 -4.99 -18.66 -10.12
N TRP A 244 -4.51 -18.32 -8.92
CA TRP A 244 -4.55 -16.96 -8.40
C TRP A 244 -3.74 -16.01 -9.27
N ALA A 245 -2.54 -16.43 -9.70
CA ALA A 245 -1.72 -15.65 -10.61
C ALA A 245 -2.43 -15.39 -11.94
N VAL A 246 -3.12 -16.39 -12.52
CA VAL A 246 -3.92 -16.21 -13.74
C VAL A 246 -5.09 -15.25 -13.52
N ALA A 247 -5.84 -15.41 -12.41
CA ALA A 247 -6.98 -14.58 -12.07
C ALA A 247 -6.61 -13.09 -11.86
N LEU A 248 -5.34 -12.79 -11.58
CA LEU A 248 -4.78 -11.44 -11.53
C LEU A 248 -4.19 -10.99 -12.88
N ALA A 249 -3.35 -11.84 -13.48
CA ALA A 249 -2.53 -11.48 -14.64
C ALA A 249 -3.38 -11.30 -15.91
N ALA A 250 -4.35 -12.18 -16.15
CA ALA A 250 -5.21 -12.10 -17.33
C ALA A 250 -6.00 -10.77 -17.40
N PRO A 251 -6.76 -10.36 -16.36
CA PRO A 251 -7.43 -9.06 -16.39
C PRO A 251 -6.45 -7.89 -16.37
N LEU A 252 -5.28 -8.00 -15.73
CA LEU A 252 -4.27 -6.95 -15.77
C LEU A 252 -3.75 -6.71 -17.20
N LEU A 253 -3.38 -7.78 -17.90
CA LEU A 253 -2.93 -7.72 -19.29
C LEU A 253 -4.02 -7.21 -20.22
N GLY A 254 -5.26 -7.67 -20.04
CA GLY A 254 -6.41 -7.17 -20.80
C GLY A 254 -6.58 -5.66 -20.61
N ASN A 255 -6.57 -5.19 -19.38
CA ASN A 255 -6.75 -3.77 -19.09
C ASN A 255 -5.60 -2.89 -19.63
N LEU A 256 -4.36 -3.35 -19.51
CA LEU A 256 -3.18 -2.70 -20.08
C LEU A 256 -3.26 -2.61 -21.61
N ALA A 257 -3.61 -3.71 -22.27
CA ALA A 257 -3.77 -3.76 -23.72
C ALA A 257 -4.86 -2.80 -24.20
N GLY A 258 -5.99 -2.76 -23.49
CA GLY A 258 -7.11 -1.89 -23.84
C GLY A 258 -6.76 -0.41 -23.68
N TRP A 259 -6.03 -0.08 -22.62
CA TRP A 259 -5.53 1.27 -22.39
C TRP A 259 -4.50 1.70 -23.44
N ALA A 260 -3.57 0.82 -23.81
CA ALA A 260 -2.60 1.09 -24.87
C ALA A 260 -3.29 1.36 -26.22
N TRP A 261 -4.30 0.56 -26.55
CA TRP A 261 -5.15 0.77 -27.73
C TRP A 261 -5.84 2.14 -27.71
N ARG A 262 -6.44 2.51 -26.58
CA ARG A 262 -7.11 3.82 -26.44
C ARG A 262 -6.14 4.97 -26.70
N ARG A 263 -4.90 4.85 -26.19
CA ARG A 263 -3.86 5.87 -26.39
C ARG A 263 -3.41 5.99 -27.84
N SER A 264 -3.22 4.87 -28.54
CA SER A 264 -2.82 4.90 -29.96
C SER A 264 -3.91 5.51 -30.85
N GLY A 265 -5.18 5.20 -30.58
CA GLY A 265 -6.32 5.80 -31.28
C GLY A 265 -6.39 7.33 -31.10
N LEU A 266 -6.24 7.81 -29.86
CA LEU A 266 -6.23 9.24 -29.55
C LEU A 266 -5.01 9.96 -30.16
N ALA A 267 -3.85 9.31 -30.19
CA ALA A 267 -2.65 9.85 -30.84
C ALA A 267 -2.82 9.99 -32.35
N LYS A 268 -3.57 9.08 -32.98
CA LYS A 268 -3.88 9.15 -34.42
C LYS A 268 -4.84 10.30 -34.74
N GLN A 269 -5.88 10.51 -33.93
CA GLN A 269 -6.83 11.62 -34.09
C GLN A 269 -6.20 13.01 -33.89
N ARG A 270 -5.12 13.13 -33.12
CA ARG A 270 -4.40 14.41 -32.94
C ARG A 270 -3.46 14.77 -34.08
N ARG A 271 -3.19 13.84 -35.00
CA ARG A 271 -2.30 14.01 -36.16
C ARG A 271 -3.06 14.19 -37.49
N SER A 272 -4.38 13.97 -37.48
CA SER A 272 -5.31 14.25 -38.58
C SER A 272 -5.97 15.59 -38.37
#